data_AF-A0A066U447-F1
#
_entry.id   AF-A0A066U447-F1
#
_cell.length_a   1.000
_cell.length_b   1.000
_cell.length_c   1.000
_cell.angle_alpha   90.00
_cell.angle_beta   90.00
_cell.angle_gamma   90.00
#
_symmetry.space_group_name_H-M   'P 1'
#
loop_
_entity.id
_entity.type
_entity.pdbx_description
1 polymer ?
#
loop_
_entity_poly.entity_id
_entity_poly.type
_entity_poly.pdbx_seq_one_letter_code
_entity_poly.pdbx_strand_id
1 'polypeptide(L)'
;MVTGPAERALSPGVPFAASSFEVTWPEVPLPPVASHGPGAWLLLTDEHPAALGRAVALALALAAAGDDALSLPRDDLDELPGCLAERPVRGVVFLAGSPYAYRDPEAAQELLLSVLSVVARLGFGVRFHLVTQAGGEPGLAFLRGLVRVLAVERPQLRASLVDVDARSDVDVLVRELRSDAPDDEVRWRHDVRYAARLARAPFGVEVPTGPGAYVVTGGLGPATARWLAGTGASRIVLCGHSAGASGAVVIPGDIAEPGVAERLVAAATADGLPLRGIVHTAGVLTDDPAAAWRRGVLGARRLHEATADCPPDWWLLGTSATALFGAPGETSRATADAWLEAFAAWRRSRGLPATIVPLGPPRLPDLPRPYFSTL
;
A
#
# COMPACT_ATOMS: atom_id res chain seq x y z
N MET A 1 43.61 -0.46 13.33
CA MET A 1 42.91 -1.41 12.42
C MET A 1 42.14 -2.39 13.29
N VAL A 2 40.86 -2.09 13.56
CA VAL A 2 39.94 -2.99 14.24
C VAL A 2 38.86 -3.34 13.23
N THR A 3 38.80 -4.61 12.86
CA THR A 3 37.88 -5.20 11.90
C THR A 3 36.47 -5.22 12.50
N GLY A 4 35.56 -4.39 11.98
CA GLY A 4 34.12 -4.50 12.24
C GLY A 4 33.53 -5.76 11.59
N PRO A 5 32.37 -6.25 12.06
CA PRO A 5 31.77 -7.46 11.52
C PRO A 5 31.40 -7.25 10.05
N ALA A 6 31.88 -8.17 9.21
CA ALA A 6 31.70 -8.19 7.77
C ALA A 6 30.25 -7.86 7.36
N GLU A 7 30.09 -6.90 6.45
CA GLU A 7 28.84 -6.65 5.74
C GLU A 7 28.34 -7.99 5.17
N ARG A 8 27.27 -8.51 5.75
CA ARG A 8 26.60 -9.72 5.26
C ARG A 8 25.77 -9.32 4.04
N ALA A 9 26.42 -9.34 2.88
CA ALA A 9 25.81 -9.07 1.58
C ALA A 9 24.68 -10.05 1.25
N LEU A 10 23.57 -9.53 0.73
CA LEU A 10 22.61 -10.28 -0.06
C LEU A 10 23.27 -10.50 -1.43
N SER A 11 23.67 -11.75 -1.72
CA SER A 11 24.63 -12.15 -2.76
C SER A 11 26.08 -11.70 -2.48
N PRO A 12 27.08 -12.59 -2.52
CA PRO A 12 28.48 -12.21 -2.29
C PRO A 12 28.89 -11.05 -3.21
N GLY A 13 29.32 -9.93 -2.62
CA GLY A 13 29.92 -8.80 -3.37
C GLY A 13 28.97 -7.68 -3.81
N VAL A 14 27.67 -7.70 -3.49
CA VAL A 14 26.78 -6.55 -3.71
C VAL A 14 26.64 -5.75 -2.41
N PRO A 15 27.15 -4.51 -2.32
CA PRO A 15 26.98 -3.66 -1.15
C PRO A 15 25.49 -3.37 -0.90
N PHE A 16 25.06 -3.32 0.37
CA PHE A 16 23.66 -3.00 0.73
C PHE A 16 23.20 -1.65 0.15
N ALA A 17 24.10 -0.66 0.09
CA ALA A 17 23.87 0.64 -0.53
C ALA A 17 23.43 0.56 -2.02
N ALA A 18 23.76 -0.52 -2.73
CA ALA A 18 23.38 -0.73 -4.13
C ALA A 18 21.96 -1.30 -4.31
N SER A 19 21.21 -1.53 -3.23
CA SER A 19 19.91 -2.21 -3.24
C SER A 19 18.71 -1.33 -2.83
N SER A 20 18.92 -0.02 -2.66
CA SER A 20 17.85 0.92 -2.30
C SER A 20 17.10 1.44 -3.52
N PHE A 21 15.76 1.38 -3.47
CA PHE A 21 14.89 1.84 -4.55
C PHE A 21 13.70 2.63 -3.99
N GLU A 22 13.17 3.53 -4.82
CA GLU A 22 11.92 4.26 -4.55
C GLU A 22 11.04 4.33 -5.79
N VAL A 23 9.74 4.57 -5.59
CA VAL A 23 8.81 4.85 -6.68
C VAL A 23 8.84 6.33 -7.01
N THR A 24 9.25 6.64 -8.24
CA THR A 24 9.22 7.98 -8.82
C THR A 24 8.04 8.12 -9.79
N TRP A 25 7.65 9.36 -10.04
CA TRP A 25 6.52 9.72 -10.92
C TRP A 25 7.01 10.68 -12.01
N PRO A 26 7.80 10.21 -13.00
CA PRO A 26 8.15 11.04 -14.15
C PRO A 26 6.92 11.35 -14.99
N GLU A 27 6.97 12.47 -15.70
CA GLU A 27 5.98 12.81 -16.72
C GLU A 27 6.06 11.79 -17.86
N VAL A 28 4.91 11.19 -18.20
CA VAL A 28 4.79 10.20 -19.27
C VAL A 28 3.53 10.54 -20.07
N PRO A 29 3.66 11.24 -21.21
CA PRO A 29 2.54 11.56 -22.08
C PRO A 29 1.79 10.32 -22.55
N LEU A 30 0.52 10.49 -22.90
CA LEU A 30 -0.26 9.42 -23.51
C LEU A 30 0.35 9.00 -24.85
N PRO A 31 0.30 7.70 -25.20
CA PRO A 31 0.62 7.28 -26.55
C PRO A 31 -0.37 7.91 -27.54
N PRO A 32 0.01 8.06 -28.83
CA PRO A 32 -0.92 8.47 -29.87
C PRO A 32 -2.16 7.56 -29.83
N VAL A 33 -3.35 8.17 -29.76
CA VAL A 33 -4.60 7.41 -29.73
C VAL A 33 -4.71 6.66 -31.04
N ALA A 34 -4.63 5.33 -30.99
CA ALA A 34 -5.00 4.53 -32.15
C ALA A 34 -6.48 4.78 -32.44
N SER A 35 -6.82 5.00 -33.71
CA SER A 35 -8.20 5.23 -34.14
C SER A 35 -9.00 3.96 -33.90
N HIS A 36 -9.72 3.93 -32.79
CA HIS A 36 -10.66 2.86 -32.48
C HIS A 36 -12.07 3.36 -32.75
N GLY A 37 -12.91 2.51 -33.33
CA GLY A 37 -14.34 2.79 -33.47
C GLY A 37 -15.05 2.97 -32.10
N PRO A 38 -16.33 3.35 -32.12
CA PRO A 38 -17.15 3.45 -30.91
C PRO A 38 -17.08 2.15 -30.11
N GLY A 39 -16.90 2.25 -28.79
CA GLY A 39 -16.85 1.11 -27.87
C GLY A 39 -17.80 1.27 -26.68
N ALA A 40 -18.06 0.18 -25.96
CA ALA A 40 -18.85 0.21 -24.73
C ALA A 40 -17.97 0.09 -23.49
N TRP A 41 -18.33 0.79 -22.42
CA TRP A 41 -17.68 0.75 -21.11
C TRP A 41 -18.69 0.33 -20.05
N LEU A 42 -18.22 -0.44 -19.06
CA LEU A 42 -19.01 -0.72 -17.87
C LEU A 42 -18.45 0.06 -16.67
N LEU A 43 -19.30 0.82 -16.01
CA LEU A 43 -18.97 1.65 -14.86
C LEU A 43 -19.54 0.99 -13.60
N LEU A 44 -18.68 0.80 -12.61
CA LEU A 44 -18.99 0.26 -11.30
C LEU A 44 -18.57 1.29 -10.25
N THR A 45 -19.26 1.33 -9.12
CA THR A 45 -18.91 2.21 -8.01
C THR A 45 -18.95 1.48 -6.68
N ASP A 46 -18.45 2.12 -5.64
CA ASP A 46 -18.64 1.70 -4.25
C ASP A 46 -19.92 2.27 -3.62
N GLU A 47 -20.84 2.79 -4.43
CA GLU A 47 -22.09 3.48 -4.04
C GLU A 47 -21.89 4.76 -3.22
N HIS A 48 -20.64 5.22 -3.05
CA HIS A 48 -20.37 6.50 -2.41
C HIS A 48 -20.88 7.66 -3.30
N PRO A 49 -21.55 8.70 -2.77
CA PRO A 49 -22.13 9.78 -3.59
C PRO A 49 -21.13 10.45 -4.54
N ALA A 50 -19.89 10.65 -4.09
CA ALA A 50 -18.80 11.17 -4.94
C ALA A 50 -18.41 10.23 -6.11
N ALA A 51 -18.47 8.91 -5.92
CA ALA A 51 -18.23 7.95 -6.99
C ALA A 51 -19.39 7.94 -7.99
N LEU A 52 -20.64 7.94 -7.51
CA LEU A 52 -21.83 8.03 -8.35
C LEU A 52 -21.84 9.29 -9.22
N GLY A 53 -21.54 10.46 -8.62
CA GLY A 53 -21.42 11.71 -9.37
C GLY A 53 -20.36 11.67 -10.46
N ARG A 54 -19.19 11.06 -10.18
CA ARG A 54 -18.14 10.84 -11.17
C ARG A 54 -18.54 9.84 -12.26
N ALA A 55 -19.25 8.77 -11.91
CA ALA A 55 -19.73 7.79 -12.88
C ALA A 55 -20.68 8.43 -13.90
N VAL A 56 -21.60 9.28 -13.44
CA VAL A 56 -22.50 10.04 -14.32
C VAL A 56 -21.73 11.00 -15.22
N ALA A 57 -20.80 11.79 -14.66
CA ALA A 57 -19.97 12.71 -15.43
C ALA A 57 -19.14 11.97 -16.50
N LEU A 58 -18.54 10.84 -16.13
CA LEU A 58 -17.76 10.01 -17.04
C LEU A 58 -18.62 9.39 -18.14
N ALA A 59 -19.81 8.89 -17.81
CA ALA A 59 -20.73 8.34 -18.80
C ALA A 59 -21.12 9.38 -19.86
N LEU A 60 -21.42 10.61 -19.44
CA LEU A 60 -21.74 11.72 -20.35
C LEU A 60 -20.54 12.10 -21.23
N ALA A 61 -19.33 12.16 -20.65
CA ALA A 61 -18.12 12.49 -21.39
C ALA A 61 -17.74 11.39 -22.40
N LEU A 62 -17.89 10.11 -22.02
CA LEU A 62 -17.72 8.98 -22.94
C LEU A 62 -18.71 9.04 -24.11
N ALA A 63 -20.00 9.33 -23.82
CA ALA A 63 -21.02 9.49 -24.85
C ALA A 63 -20.70 10.64 -25.81
N ALA A 64 -20.26 11.79 -25.30
CA ALA A 64 -19.81 12.91 -26.13
C ALA A 64 -18.59 12.55 -27.01
N ALA A 65 -17.76 11.62 -26.54
CA ALA A 65 -16.60 11.11 -27.26
C ALA A 65 -16.92 9.95 -28.22
N GLY A 66 -18.19 9.54 -28.31
CA GLY A 66 -18.72 8.50 -29.20
C GLY A 66 -18.71 7.07 -28.63
N ASP A 67 -18.47 6.89 -27.33
CA ASP A 67 -18.51 5.60 -26.66
C ASP A 67 -19.81 5.43 -25.84
N ASP A 68 -20.31 4.20 -25.73
CA ASP A 68 -21.41 3.85 -24.82
C ASP A 68 -20.88 3.62 -23.40
N ALA A 69 -21.64 4.00 -22.37
CA ALA A 69 -21.32 3.71 -20.98
C ALA A 69 -22.54 3.18 -20.24
N LEU A 70 -22.38 2.02 -19.59
CA LEU A 70 -23.41 1.35 -18.80
C LEU A 70 -22.97 1.38 -17.33
N SER A 71 -23.87 1.74 -16.42
CA SER A 71 -23.60 1.63 -14.99
C SER A 71 -24.28 0.38 -14.44
N LEU A 72 -23.55 -0.43 -13.69
CA LEU A 72 -24.09 -1.59 -12.97
C LEU A 72 -24.01 -1.31 -11.47
N PRO A 73 -25.15 -1.28 -10.75
CA PRO A 73 -25.18 -1.10 -9.31
C PRO A 73 -24.42 -2.21 -8.58
N ARG A 74 -23.91 -1.91 -7.38
CA ARG A 74 -23.21 -2.89 -6.55
C ARG A 74 -24.07 -4.11 -6.20
N ASP A 75 -25.38 -3.93 -6.02
CA ASP A 75 -26.31 -5.00 -5.67
C ASP A 75 -26.54 -6.00 -6.83
N ASP A 76 -26.27 -5.57 -8.06
CA ASP A 76 -26.47 -6.35 -9.29
C ASP A 76 -25.15 -6.96 -9.81
N LEU A 77 -24.09 -7.01 -8.99
CA LEU A 77 -22.77 -7.51 -9.39
C LEU A 77 -22.80 -8.98 -9.88
N ASP A 78 -23.79 -9.77 -9.48
CA ASP A 78 -23.95 -11.15 -9.97
C ASP A 78 -24.38 -11.21 -11.45
N GLU A 79 -24.93 -10.13 -11.99
CA GLU A 79 -25.28 -9.99 -13.41
C GLU A 79 -24.08 -9.63 -14.29
N LEU A 80 -22.97 -9.20 -13.68
CA LEU A 80 -21.76 -8.74 -14.38
C LEU A 80 -21.28 -9.72 -15.47
N PRO A 81 -21.18 -11.05 -15.25
CA PRO A 81 -20.79 -11.98 -16.30
C PRO A 81 -21.77 -12.01 -17.48
N GLY A 82 -23.07 -11.84 -17.21
CA GLY A 82 -24.11 -11.77 -18.24
C GLY A 82 -23.96 -10.51 -19.09
N CYS A 83 -23.79 -9.35 -18.46
CA CYS A 83 -23.57 -8.08 -19.15
C CYS A 83 -22.34 -8.14 -20.08
N LEU A 84 -21.25 -8.74 -19.61
CA LEU A 84 -20.01 -8.90 -20.39
C LEU A 84 -20.15 -9.91 -21.55
N ALA A 85 -21.04 -10.90 -21.42
CA ALA A 85 -21.30 -11.89 -22.46
C ALA A 85 -22.24 -11.35 -23.57
N GLU A 86 -23.21 -10.52 -23.20
CA GLU A 86 -24.18 -9.95 -24.13
C GLU A 86 -23.59 -8.82 -24.99
N ARG A 87 -22.71 -8.00 -24.39
CA ARG A 87 -22.04 -6.89 -25.07
C ARG A 87 -20.54 -6.90 -24.78
N PRO A 88 -19.68 -7.06 -25.80
CA PRO A 88 -18.25 -6.89 -25.61
C PRO A 88 -17.96 -5.43 -25.22
N VAL A 89 -17.37 -5.23 -24.04
CA VAL A 89 -16.93 -3.92 -23.55
C VAL A 89 -15.43 -3.74 -23.77
N ARG A 90 -15.00 -2.49 -24.00
CA ARG A 90 -13.60 -2.10 -24.08
C ARG A 90 -12.90 -2.27 -22.73
N GLY A 91 -13.64 -2.06 -21.64
CA GLY A 91 -13.16 -2.28 -20.29
C GLY A 91 -14.22 -2.03 -19.24
N VAL A 92 -13.87 -2.43 -18.02
CA VAL A 92 -14.63 -2.19 -16.79
C VAL A 92 -13.89 -1.15 -15.98
N VAL A 93 -14.60 -0.10 -15.54
CA VAL A 93 -14.08 0.99 -14.74
C VAL A 93 -14.76 0.97 -13.38
N PHE A 94 -13.99 0.75 -12.33
CA PHE A 94 -14.45 0.87 -10.95
C PHE A 94 -14.03 2.22 -10.38
N LEU A 95 -15.01 3.08 -10.09
CA LEU A 95 -14.78 4.40 -9.49
C LEU A 95 -14.92 4.29 -7.97
N ALA A 96 -13.80 4.48 -7.26
CA ALA A 96 -13.81 4.57 -5.82
C ALA A 96 -14.34 5.94 -5.35
N GLY A 97 -14.85 6.01 -4.14
CA GLY A 97 -15.49 7.15 -3.49
C GLY A 97 -14.54 8.25 -3.04
N SER A 98 -14.94 9.00 -2.00
CA SER A 98 -14.11 10.08 -1.46
C SER A 98 -12.93 9.50 -0.68
N PRO A 99 -11.70 10.04 -0.85
CA PRO A 99 -10.53 9.55 -0.12
C PRO A 99 -10.67 9.65 1.40
N TYR A 100 -11.45 10.61 1.90
CA TYR A 100 -11.67 10.81 3.33
C TYR A 100 -12.52 9.71 3.97
N ALA A 101 -13.41 9.08 3.19
CA ALA A 101 -14.23 7.97 3.66
C ALA A 101 -13.37 6.75 4.04
N TYR A 102 -12.17 6.64 3.47
CA TYR A 102 -11.28 5.50 3.63
C TYR A 102 -10.05 5.79 4.52
N ARG A 103 -10.08 6.89 5.28
CA ARG A 103 -9.07 7.13 6.32
C ARG A 103 -9.09 6.05 7.40
N ASP A 104 -10.29 5.50 7.64
CA ASP A 104 -10.48 4.35 8.49
C ASP A 104 -9.98 3.08 7.77
N PRO A 105 -8.98 2.37 8.32
CA PRO A 105 -8.55 1.06 7.82
C PRO A 105 -9.68 0.06 7.55
N GLU A 106 -10.73 0.06 8.38
CA GLU A 106 -11.82 -0.90 8.26
C GLU A 106 -12.64 -0.62 6.99
N ALA A 107 -13.01 0.65 6.76
CA ALA A 107 -13.69 1.07 5.51
C ALA A 107 -12.82 0.80 4.26
N ALA A 108 -11.51 1.00 4.35
CA ALA A 108 -10.59 0.67 3.26
C ALA A 108 -10.57 -0.84 2.97
N GLN A 109 -10.62 -1.69 4.01
CA GLN A 109 -10.70 -3.14 3.87
C GLN A 109 -12.04 -3.59 3.27
N GLU A 110 -13.15 -2.97 3.66
CA GLU A 110 -14.46 -3.24 3.05
C GLU A 110 -14.48 -2.89 1.55
N LEU A 111 -13.89 -1.76 1.18
CA LEU A 111 -13.72 -1.38 -0.23
C LEU A 111 -12.86 -2.41 -0.98
N LEU A 112 -11.76 -2.89 -0.38
CA LEU A 112 -10.93 -3.94 -0.96
C LEU A 112 -11.75 -5.20 -1.27
N LEU A 113 -12.56 -5.66 -0.31
CA LEU A 113 -13.41 -6.83 -0.50
C LEU A 113 -14.45 -6.61 -1.62
N SER A 114 -15.01 -5.40 -1.71
CA SER A 114 -15.92 -5.02 -2.80
C SER A 114 -15.24 -5.11 -4.16
N VAL A 115 -14.02 -4.55 -4.29
CA VAL A 115 -13.25 -4.61 -5.54
C VAL A 115 -12.85 -6.06 -5.88
N LEU A 116 -12.47 -6.87 -4.89
CA LEU A 116 -12.15 -8.28 -5.11
C LEU A 116 -13.36 -9.09 -5.60
N SER A 117 -14.56 -8.76 -5.11
CA SER A 117 -15.82 -9.34 -5.59
C SER A 117 -16.05 -9.05 -7.08
N VAL A 118 -15.74 -7.83 -7.53
CA VAL A 118 -15.77 -7.47 -8.96
C VAL A 118 -14.74 -8.29 -9.73
N VAL A 119 -13.47 -8.25 -9.29
CA VAL A 119 -12.37 -8.95 -9.96
C VAL A 119 -12.70 -10.43 -10.14
N ALA A 120 -13.23 -11.11 -9.11
CA ALA A 120 -13.58 -12.53 -9.16
C ALA A 120 -14.57 -12.88 -10.29
N ARG A 121 -15.37 -11.91 -10.75
CA ARG A 121 -16.39 -12.08 -11.80
C ARG A 121 -15.94 -11.62 -13.18
N LEU A 122 -14.78 -10.95 -13.28
CA LEU A 122 -14.23 -10.56 -14.57
C LEU A 122 -13.67 -11.77 -15.32
N GLY A 123 -13.97 -11.87 -16.62
CA GLY A 123 -13.45 -12.91 -17.51
C GLY A 123 -12.10 -12.58 -18.15
N PHE A 124 -11.65 -13.43 -19.06
CA PHE A 124 -10.48 -13.17 -19.90
C PHE A 124 -10.77 -12.06 -20.92
N GLY A 125 -9.76 -11.27 -21.26
CA GLY A 125 -9.85 -10.24 -22.32
C GLY A 125 -10.54 -8.94 -21.91
N VAL A 126 -10.96 -8.81 -20.64
CA VAL A 126 -11.55 -7.59 -20.10
C VAL A 126 -10.47 -6.71 -19.50
N ARG A 127 -10.33 -5.48 -20.00
CA ARG A 127 -9.46 -4.47 -19.37
C ARG A 127 -10.11 -3.92 -18.10
N PHE A 128 -9.36 -3.83 -17.00
CA PHE A 128 -9.87 -3.33 -15.72
C PHE A 128 -9.17 -2.04 -15.27
N HIS A 129 -9.96 -1.01 -14.95
CA HIS A 129 -9.46 0.27 -14.45
C HIS A 129 -10.05 0.56 -13.08
N LEU A 130 -9.19 0.79 -12.10
CA LEU A 130 -9.53 1.37 -10.81
C LEU A 130 -9.28 2.88 -10.89
N VAL A 131 -10.30 3.68 -10.63
CA VAL A 131 -10.19 5.14 -10.66
C VAL A 131 -10.32 5.68 -9.25
N THR A 132 -9.31 6.43 -8.81
CA THR A 132 -9.29 7.07 -7.50
C THR A 132 -9.11 8.57 -7.62
N GLN A 133 -9.48 9.27 -6.55
CA GLN A 133 -9.19 10.69 -6.39
C GLN A 133 -8.59 10.89 -5.00
N ALA A 134 -7.36 10.41 -4.79
CA ALA A 134 -6.80 10.22 -3.44
C ALA A 134 -6.50 11.54 -2.71
N GLY A 135 -6.22 12.64 -3.42
CA GLY A 135 -5.99 13.96 -2.81
C GLY A 135 -4.84 14.01 -1.78
N GLY A 136 -3.93 13.03 -1.77
CA GLY A 136 -2.85 12.91 -0.78
C GLY A 136 -3.25 12.19 0.52
N GLU A 137 -4.44 11.59 0.58
CA GLU A 137 -4.87 10.73 1.69
C GLU A 137 -4.49 9.26 1.45
N PRO A 138 -4.20 8.50 2.52
CA PRO A 138 -3.73 7.12 2.40
C PRO A 138 -4.83 6.12 2.05
N GLY A 139 -6.09 6.48 2.30
CA GLY A 139 -7.21 5.54 2.35
C GLY A 139 -7.49 4.75 1.08
N LEU A 140 -7.19 5.30 -0.10
CA LEU A 140 -7.37 4.61 -1.39
C LEU A 140 -6.07 4.03 -1.96
N ALA A 141 -4.92 4.34 -1.37
CA ALA A 141 -3.63 3.98 -1.93
C ALA A 141 -3.36 2.47 -1.89
N PHE A 142 -4.06 1.72 -1.02
CA PHE A 142 -3.97 0.27 -0.95
C PHE A 142 -4.30 -0.42 -2.28
N LEU A 143 -5.14 0.20 -3.12
CA LEU A 143 -5.53 -0.33 -4.43
C LEU A 143 -4.34 -0.47 -5.39
N ARG A 144 -3.25 0.28 -5.17
CA ARG A 144 -1.98 0.09 -5.89
C ARG A 144 -1.40 -1.30 -5.66
N GLY A 145 -1.44 -1.76 -4.41
CA GLY A 145 -0.99 -3.11 -4.05
C GLY A 145 -1.79 -4.19 -4.75
N LEU A 146 -3.11 -3.99 -4.88
CA LEU A 146 -3.98 -4.90 -5.62
C LEU A 146 -3.60 -4.96 -7.11
N VAL A 147 -3.42 -3.80 -7.76
CA VAL A 147 -3.03 -3.74 -9.19
C VAL A 147 -1.73 -4.51 -9.45
N ARG A 148 -0.72 -4.35 -8.60
CA ARG A 148 0.55 -5.09 -8.73
C ARG A 148 0.37 -6.60 -8.62
N VAL A 149 -0.49 -7.06 -7.71
CA VAL A 149 -0.77 -8.50 -7.57
C VAL A 149 -1.55 -9.02 -8.78
N LEU A 150 -2.54 -8.27 -9.27
CA LEU A 150 -3.30 -8.63 -10.47
C LEU A 150 -2.43 -8.68 -11.73
N ALA A 151 -1.40 -7.84 -11.83
CA ALA A 151 -0.44 -7.90 -12.93
C ALA A 151 0.28 -9.27 -13.01
N VAL A 152 0.44 -9.96 -11.88
CA VAL A 152 1.07 -11.29 -11.82
C VAL A 152 0.04 -12.41 -11.88
N GLU A 153 -1.03 -12.33 -11.11
CA GLU A 153 -2.04 -13.41 -11.01
C GLU A 153 -3.01 -13.45 -12.20
N ARG A 154 -3.34 -12.28 -12.75
CA ARG A 154 -4.33 -12.10 -13.81
C ARG A 154 -3.85 -11.10 -14.86
N PRO A 155 -2.68 -11.32 -15.50
CA PRO A 155 -2.10 -10.37 -16.45
C PRO A 155 -3.03 -10.04 -17.63
N GLN A 156 -3.97 -10.92 -17.95
CA GLN A 156 -4.95 -10.71 -19.02
C GLN A 156 -5.96 -9.60 -18.71
N LEU A 157 -6.13 -9.23 -17.43
CA LEU A 157 -6.99 -8.11 -17.04
C LEU A 157 -6.38 -6.75 -17.35
N ARG A 158 -5.05 -6.67 -17.53
CA ARG A 158 -4.30 -5.40 -17.69
C ARG A 158 -4.81 -4.34 -16.70
N ALA A 159 -4.90 -4.75 -15.43
CA ALA A 159 -5.48 -3.93 -14.38
C ALA A 159 -4.63 -2.68 -14.18
N SER A 160 -5.28 -1.51 -14.10
CA SER A 160 -4.59 -0.25 -13.86
C SER A 160 -5.27 0.57 -12.76
N LEU A 161 -4.49 1.35 -12.02
CA LEU A 161 -4.96 2.38 -11.11
C LEU A 161 -4.70 3.75 -11.75
N VAL A 162 -5.76 4.51 -11.97
CA VAL A 162 -5.72 5.88 -12.49
C VAL A 162 -6.18 6.81 -11.37
N ASP A 163 -5.23 7.55 -10.80
CA ASP A 163 -5.50 8.49 -9.72
C ASP A 163 -5.52 9.94 -10.24
N VAL A 164 -6.69 10.56 -10.25
CA VAL A 164 -6.90 11.94 -10.72
C VAL A 164 -6.93 12.91 -9.53
N ASP A 165 -6.56 14.17 -9.74
CA ASP A 165 -6.81 15.19 -8.70
C ASP A 165 -8.25 15.73 -8.78
N ALA A 166 -8.68 16.43 -7.74
CA ALA A 166 -10.03 16.99 -7.66
C ALA A 166 -10.31 18.12 -8.67
N ARG A 167 -9.28 18.61 -9.37
CA ARG A 167 -9.37 19.70 -10.34
C ARG A 167 -9.33 19.18 -11.78
N SER A 168 -9.02 17.91 -11.98
CA SER A 168 -8.86 17.29 -13.29
C SER A 168 -10.22 17.24 -13.98
N ASP A 169 -10.24 17.65 -15.25
CA ASP A 169 -11.42 17.48 -16.07
C ASP A 169 -11.72 15.99 -16.28
N VAL A 170 -12.99 15.60 -16.34
CA VAL A 170 -13.40 14.24 -16.68
C VAL A 170 -12.90 13.81 -18.07
N ASP A 171 -12.66 14.78 -18.97
CA ASP A 171 -12.06 14.55 -20.28
C ASP A 171 -10.65 13.94 -20.21
N VAL A 172 -9.90 14.19 -19.13
CA VAL A 172 -8.61 13.54 -18.87
C VAL A 172 -8.81 12.03 -18.73
N LEU A 173 -9.84 11.62 -17.99
CA LEU A 173 -10.13 10.21 -17.76
C LEU A 173 -10.59 9.53 -19.05
N VAL A 174 -11.41 10.20 -19.87
CA VAL A 174 -11.79 9.71 -21.20
C VAL A 174 -10.55 9.47 -22.07
N ARG A 175 -9.60 10.42 -22.09
CA ARG A 175 -8.34 10.26 -22.85
C ARG A 175 -7.49 9.10 -22.34
N GLU A 176 -7.33 8.96 -21.03
CA GLU A 176 -6.60 7.84 -20.42
C GLU A 176 -7.21 6.50 -20.83
N LEU A 177 -8.52 6.33 -20.60
CA LEU A 177 -9.27 5.10 -20.89
C LEU A 177 -9.18 4.72 -22.37
N ARG A 178 -9.33 5.68 -23.29
CA ARG A 178 -9.28 5.42 -24.73
C ARG A 178 -7.87 5.20 -25.29
N SER A 179 -6.83 5.62 -24.57
CA SER A 179 -5.44 5.51 -25.03
C SER A 179 -4.91 4.08 -25.08
N ASP A 180 -5.53 3.16 -24.33
CA ASP A 180 -5.04 1.81 -24.09
C ASP A 180 -3.58 1.76 -23.58
N ALA A 181 -3.09 2.82 -22.93
CA ALA A 181 -1.70 2.93 -22.45
C ALA A 181 -1.26 1.71 -21.61
N PRO A 182 0.02 1.33 -21.65
CA PRO A 182 0.51 0.12 -20.99
C PRO A 182 0.83 0.30 -19.50
N ASP A 183 0.70 1.52 -18.96
CA ASP A 183 1.05 1.80 -17.57
C ASP A 183 -0.05 1.34 -16.60
N ASP A 184 0.34 0.56 -15.59
CA ASP A 184 -0.58 0.03 -14.58
C ASP A 184 -0.83 1.01 -13.43
N GLU A 185 0.10 1.92 -13.15
CA GLU A 185 -0.03 2.92 -12.07
C GLU A 185 0.14 4.33 -12.64
N VAL A 186 -0.97 5.06 -12.73
CA VAL A 186 -1.04 6.37 -13.40
C VAL A 186 -1.58 7.42 -12.43
N ARG A 187 -1.02 8.63 -12.51
CA ARG A 187 -1.53 9.82 -11.82
C ARG A 187 -1.68 10.97 -12.79
N TRP A 188 -2.80 11.68 -12.67
CA TRP A 188 -3.02 12.94 -13.35
C TRP A 188 -3.02 14.07 -12.33
N ARG A 189 -2.16 15.08 -12.56
CA ARG A 189 -2.09 16.29 -11.73
C ARG A 189 -2.03 17.52 -12.61
N HIS A 190 -2.94 18.46 -12.43
CA HIS A 190 -3.00 19.69 -13.23
C HIS A 190 -2.90 19.41 -14.74
N ASP A 191 -3.68 18.45 -15.23
CA ASP A 191 -3.68 17.96 -16.62
C ASP A 191 -2.37 17.37 -17.15
N VAL A 192 -1.41 17.07 -16.27
CA VAL A 192 -0.17 16.37 -16.60
C VAL A 192 -0.24 14.92 -16.15
N ARG A 193 0.15 14.00 -17.05
CA ARG A 193 0.17 12.56 -16.82
C ARG A 193 1.52 12.09 -16.29
N TYR A 194 1.48 11.32 -15.22
CA TYR A 194 2.63 10.66 -14.62
C TYR A 194 2.39 9.16 -14.52
N ALA A 195 3.44 8.37 -14.70
CA ALA A 195 3.37 6.92 -14.51
C ALA A 195 4.44 6.46 -13.52
N ALA A 196 4.10 5.50 -12.65
CA ALA A 196 5.03 5.02 -11.65
C ALA A 196 6.26 4.34 -12.29
N ARG A 197 7.46 4.67 -11.80
CA ARG A 197 8.72 4.02 -12.19
C ARG A 197 9.58 3.77 -10.97
N LEU A 198 10.22 2.61 -10.92
CA LEU A 198 11.20 2.31 -9.88
C LEU A 198 12.53 2.97 -10.23
N ALA A 199 13.08 3.76 -9.31
CA ALA A 199 14.38 4.40 -9.46
C ALA A 199 15.28 4.06 -8.26
N ARG A 200 16.60 4.19 -8.44
CA ARG A 200 17.56 4.02 -7.33
C ARG A 200 17.40 5.18 -6.35
N ALA A 201 17.31 4.85 -5.07
CA ALA A 201 17.28 5.83 -4.00
C ALA A 201 18.66 5.93 -3.33
N PRO A 202 19.10 7.13 -2.93
CA PRO A 202 20.33 7.26 -2.14
C PRO A 202 20.18 6.53 -0.81
N PHE A 203 21.19 5.73 -0.47
CA PHE A 203 21.27 5.03 0.81
C PHE A 203 22.19 5.81 1.75
N GLY A 204 21.71 6.19 2.93
CA GLY A 204 22.55 6.79 3.97
C GLY A 204 21.83 7.82 4.82
N VAL A 205 21.12 7.37 5.84
CA VAL A 205 20.68 8.22 6.95
C VAL A 205 21.01 7.48 8.24
N GLU A 206 21.74 8.13 9.14
CA GLU A 206 21.89 7.62 10.51
C GLU A 206 20.54 7.70 11.22
N VAL A 207 20.09 6.59 11.80
CA VAL A 207 18.90 6.62 12.67
C VAL A 207 19.29 7.33 13.96
N PRO A 208 18.62 8.44 14.35
CA PRO A 208 19.00 9.19 15.54
C PRO A 208 18.60 8.39 16.79
N THR A 209 19.54 7.61 17.29
CA THR A 209 19.43 6.81 18.51
C THR A 209 20.17 7.46 19.68
N GLY A 210 19.79 7.11 20.91
CA GLY A 210 20.38 7.64 22.14
C GLY A 210 19.41 7.57 23.32
N PRO A 211 19.68 8.31 24.40
CA PRO A 211 18.81 8.36 25.58
C PRO A 211 17.37 8.76 25.25
N GLY A 212 16.42 8.11 25.94
CA GLY A 212 14.97 8.27 25.74
C GLY A 212 14.25 6.94 25.51
N ALA A 213 12.97 7.02 25.19
CA ALA A 213 12.08 5.87 25.09
C ALA A 213 11.78 5.46 23.64
N TYR A 214 11.58 4.16 23.42
CA TYR A 214 11.29 3.58 22.10
C TYR A 214 10.16 2.56 22.19
N VAL A 215 9.23 2.61 21.24
CA VAL A 215 8.17 1.60 21.09
C VAL A 215 8.50 0.71 19.89
N VAL A 216 8.42 -0.61 20.08
CA VAL A 216 8.74 -1.58 19.04
C VAL A 216 7.64 -2.64 18.96
N THR A 217 7.14 -2.90 17.76
CA THR A 217 6.06 -3.88 17.52
C THR A 217 6.43 -4.84 16.40
N GLY A 218 6.03 -6.10 16.52
CA GLY A 218 6.19 -7.12 15.47
C GLY A 218 7.40 -8.04 15.65
N GLY A 219 7.60 -8.94 14.68
CA GLY A 219 8.53 -10.08 14.79
C GLY A 219 10.01 -9.71 14.91
N LEU A 220 10.40 -8.47 14.54
CA LEU A 220 11.77 -7.97 14.70
C LEU A 220 12.04 -7.37 16.09
N GLY A 221 11.08 -7.43 17.00
CA GLY A 221 11.13 -6.82 18.33
C GLY A 221 12.41 -7.10 19.11
N PRO A 222 12.75 -8.37 19.39
CA PRO A 222 13.94 -8.69 20.20
C PRO A 222 15.28 -8.27 19.56
N ALA A 223 15.40 -8.34 18.23
CA ALA A 223 16.60 -7.89 17.53
C ALA A 223 16.74 -6.36 17.58
N THR A 224 15.63 -5.66 17.34
CA THR A 224 15.56 -4.19 17.39
C THR A 224 15.83 -3.68 18.80
N ALA A 225 15.26 -4.32 19.83
CA ALA A 225 15.49 -3.97 21.23
C ALA A 225 16.96 -4.10 21.63
N ARG A 226 17.63 -5.19 21.25
CA ARG A 226 19.07 -5.37 21.51
C ARG A 226 19.91 -4.29 20.83
N TRP A 227 19.59 -3.95 19.58
CA TRP A 227 20.27 -2.87 18.88
C TRP A 227 20.06 -1.51 19.56
N LEU A 228 18.82 -1.15 19.90
CA LEU A 228 18.50 0.10 20.60
C LEU A 228 19.19 0.22 21.96
N ALA A 229 19.25 -0.88 22.72
CA ALA A 229 19.97 -0.93 24.00
C ALA A 229 21.47 -0.66 23.80
N GLY A 230 22.08 -1.22 22.75
CA GLY A 230 23.48 -0.97 22.38
C GLY A 230 23.75 0.49 21.95
N THR A 231 22.73 1.21 21.51
CA THR A 231 22.81 2.63 21.12
C THR A 231 22.45 3.62 22.24
N GLY A 232 22.21 3.13 23.46
CA GLY A 232 21.96 3.98 24.64
C GLY A 232 20.50 4.34 24.90
N ALA A 233 19.54 3.53 24.40
CA ALA A 233 18.13 3.69 24.75
C ALA A 233 17.91 3.59 26.27
N SER A 234 17.13 4.53 26.83
CA SER A 234 16.81 4.54 28.27
C SER A 234 15.65 3.62 28.60
N ARG A 235 14.69 3.49 27.68
CA ARG A 235 13.55 2.58 27.81
C ARG A 235 13.15 2.01 26.46
N ILE A 236 12.90 0.72 26.42
CA ILE A 236 12.40 0.02 25.24
C ILE A 236 11.12 -0.69 25.66
N VAL A 237 10.04 -0.44 24.92
CA VAL A 237 8.74 -1.06 25.15
C VAL A 237 8.37 -1.91 23.94
N LEU A 238 8.12 -3.20 24.17
CA LEU A 238 7.77 -4.16 23.15
C LEU A 238 6.28 -4.53 23.24
N CYS A 239 5.62 -4.62 22.09
CA CYS A 239 4.28 -5.19 21.98
C CYS A 239 4.37 -6.71 21.76
N GLY A 240 3.68 -7.49 22.60
CA GLY A 240 3.56 -8.94 22.42
C GLY A 240 4.43 -9.76 23.37
N HIS A 241 5.34 -10.57 22.83
CA HIS A 241 6.03 -11.63 23.59
C HIS A 241 7.43 -11.23 24.10
N SER A 242 7.78 -11.71 25.29
CA SER A 242 8.98 -11.33 26.06
C SER A 242 10.24 -12.14 25.74
N ALA A 243 10.14 -13.19 24.92
CA ALA A 243 11.28 -14.06 24.62
C ALA A 243 12.41 -13.29 23.91
N GLY A 244 13.60 -13.30 24.50
CA GLY A 244 14.80 -12.67 23.94
C GLY A 244 14.92 -11.16 24.15
N ALA A 245 14.05 -10.56 24.98
CA ALA A 245 13.98 -9.12 25.21
C ALA A 245 14.53 -8.68 26.58
N SER A 246 15.78 -9.03 26.90
CA SER A 246 16.41 -8.65 28.17
C SER A 246 16.44 -7.12 28.36
N GLY A 247 15.79 -6.63 29.42
CA GLY A 247 15.76 -5.21 29.79
C GLY A 247 14.66 -4.37 29.14
N ALA A 248 13.82 -4.94 28.28
CA ALA A 248 12.67 -4.25 27.71
C ALA A 248 11.41 -4.44 28.56
N VAL A 249 10.55 -3.42 28.61
CA VAL A 249 9.20 -3.52 29.13
C VAL A 249 8.33 -4.19 28.07
N VAL A 250 7.53 -5.19 28.44
CA VAL A 250 6.69 -5.92 27.50
C VAL A 250 5.23 -5.65 27.82
N ILE A 251 4.49 -5.13 26.85
CA ILE A 251 3.04 -4.96 26.93
C ILE A 251 2.40 -6.09 26.12
N PRO A 252 1.70 -7.04 26.77
CA PRO A 252 1.00 -8.09 26.06
C PRO A 252 -0.24 -7.51 25.34
N GLY A 253 -0.54 -8.10 24.18
CA GLY A 253 -1.69 -7.75 23.36
C GLY A 253 -1.36 -7.70 21.88
N ASP A 254 -2.40 -7.68 21.06
CA ASP A 254 -2.30 -7.35 19.64
C ASP A 254 -2.32 -5.83 19.49
N ILE A 255 -1.39 -5.24 18.73
CA ILE A 255 -1.33 -3.79 18.51
C ILE A 255 -2.64 -3.22 17.93
N ALA A 256 -3.43 -4.05 17.28
CA ALA A 256 -4.73 -3.74 16.74
C ALA A 256 -5.89 -3.87 17.75
N GLU A 257 -5.63 -4.13 19.04
CA GLU A 257 -6.65 -4.17 20.10
C GLU A 257 -6.79 -2.82 20.82
N PRO A 258 -8.02 -2.41 21.21
CA PRO A 258 -8.21 -1.10 21.82
C PRO A 258 -7.40 -0.97 23.10
N GLY A 259 -6.76 0.18 23.31
CA GLY A 259 -5.96 0.44 24.50
C GLY A 259 -4.53 -0.13 24.47
N VAL A 260 -4.15 -0.99 23.51
CA VAL A 260 -2.78 -1.56 23.47
C VAL A 260 -1.76 -0.49 23.09
N ALA A 261 -2.04 0.31 22.06
CA ALA A 261 -1.16 1.39 21.62
C ALA A 261 -0.95 2.43 22.72
N GLU A 262 -2.01 2.78 23.45
CA GLU A 262 -2.01 3.72 24.56
C GLU A 262 -1.18 3.20 25.73
N ARG A 263 -1.31 1.92 26.08
CA ARG A 263 -0.46 1.28 27.10
C ARG A 263 1.01 1.24 26.70
N LEU A 264 1.31 0.99 25.43
CA LEU A 264 2.68 1.02 24.91
C LEU A 264 3.31 2.41 25.05
N VAL A 265 2.58 3.44 24.61
CA VAL A 265 3.05 4.83 24.68
C VAL A 265 3.19 5.27 26.13
N ALA A 266 2.19 5.01 26.99
CA ALA A 266 2.24 5.35 28.40
C ALA A 266 3.41 4.68 29.14
N ALA A 267 3.69 3.41 28.85
CA ALA A 267 4.86 2.72 29.40
C ALA A 267 6.18 3.34 28.90
N ALA A 268 6.22 3.77 27.63
CA ALA A 268 7.41 4.38 27.05
C ALA A 268 7.70 5.74 27.70
N THR A 269 6.68 6.58 27.84
CA THR A 269 6.81 7.96 28.32
C THR A 269 6.69 8.12 29.84
N ALA A 270 6.48 7.03 30.59
CA ALA A 270 6.46 7.06 32.05
C ALA A 270 7.72 7.76 32.60
N ASP A 271 7.58 8.41 33.75
CA ASP A 271 8.63 9.22 34.39
C ASP A 271 9.09 10.44 33.56
N GLY A 272 8.30 10.85 32.56
CA GLY A 272 8.60 12.01 31.72
C GLY A 272 9.67 11.75 30.65
N LEU A 273 9.96 10.49 30.32
CA LEU A 273 10.91 10.17 29.25
C LEU A 273 10.34 10.58 27.88
N PRO A 274 11.12 11.30 27.04
CA PRO A 274 10.67 11.62 25.69
C PRO A 274 10.62 10.36 24.83
N LEU A 275 9.54 10.21 24.07
CA LEU A 275 9.45 9.18 23.03
C LEU A 275 10.33 9.60 21.85
N ARG A 276 11.43 8.88 21.63
CA ARG A 276 12.40 9.19 20.56
C ARG A 276 12.03 8.50 19.25
N GLY A 277 11.60 7.24 19.33
CA GLY A 277 11.45 6.42 18.13
C GLY A 277 10.37 5.36 18.21
N ILE A 278 9.77 5.05 17.06
CA ILE A 278 8.85 3.92 16.90
C ILE A 278 9.35 3.02 15.78
N VAL A 279 9.37 1.71 16.03
CA VAL A 279 9.61 0.67 15.03
C VAL A 279 8.37 -0.22 14.93
N HIS A 280 7.67 -0.15 13.80
CA HIS A 280 6.44 -0.89 13.58
C HIS A 280 6.59 -1.89 12.43
N THR A 281 6.75 -3.17 12.78
CA THR A 281 6.92 -4.28 11.84
C THR A 281 5.93 -5.42 12.13
N ALA A 282 4.74 -5.08 12.65
CA ALA A 282 3.77 -6.09 13.10
C ALA A 282 3.02 -6.77 11.95
N GLY A 283 2.87 -6.11 10.80
CA GLY A 283 2.18 -6.64 9.62
C GLY A 283 3.08 -7.24 8.53
N VAL A 284 4.40 -7.09 8.63
CA VAL A 284 5.34 -7.46 7.53
C VAL A 284 5.85 -8.90 7.58
N LEU A 285 5.90 -9.52 8.77
CA LEU A 285 6.42 -10.88 8.97
C LEU A 285 5.30 -11.87 9.34
N THR A 286 4.09 -11.63 8.86
CA THR A 286 2.95 -12.52 9.11
C THR A 286 2.57 -13.25 7.84
N ASP A 287 2.39 -14.57 7.96
CA ASP A 287 1.87 -15.41 6.87
C ASP A 287 0.33 -15.34 6.77
N ASP A 288 -0.33 -14.62 7.70
CA ASP A 288 -1.78 -14.44 7.71
C ASP A 288 -2.15 -13.13 6.98
N PRO A 289 -2.83 -13.22 5.82
CA PRO A 289 -3.25 -12.06 5.04
C PRO A 289 -4.17 -11.10 5.82
N ALA A 290 -5.03 -11.60 6.71
CA ALA A 290 -5.91 -10.75 7.53
C ALA A 290 -5.12 -10.03 8.64
N ALA A 291 -4.12 -10.71 9.21
CA ALA A 291 -3.23 -10.12 10.19
C ALA A 291 -2.37 -8.99 9.61
N ALA A 292 -2.02 -9.01 8.32
CA ALA A 292 -1.26 -7.92 7.68
C ALA A 292 -2.00 -6.58 7.78
N TRP A 293 -3.30 -6.56 7.45
CA TRP A 293 -4.16 -5.38 7.60
C TRP A 293 -4.38 -5.03 9.07
N ARG A 294 -4.81 -6.01 9.87
CA ARG A 294 -5.11 -5.77 11.29
C ARG A 294 -3.88 -5.24 12.04
N ARG A 295 -2.77 -5.95 12.00
CA ARG A 295 -1.57 -5.63 12.80
C ARG A 295 -0.71 -4.54 12.18
N GLY A 296 -0.60 -4.51 10.85
CA GLY A 296 0.17 -3.50 10.12
C GLY A 296 -0.59 -2.17 10.04
N VAL A 297 -1.73 -2.17 9.34
CA VAL A 297 -2.46 -0.94 9.04
C VAL A 297 -3.16 -0.37 10.27
N LEU A 298 -4.06 -1.14 10.89
CA LEU A 298 -4.81 -0.65 12.06
C LEU A 298 -3.88 -0.43 13.26
N GLY A 299 -2.86 -1.28 13.44
CA GLY A 299 -1.82 -1.07 14.44
C GLY A 299 -1.05 0.25 14.28
N ALA A 300 -0.60 0.56 13.06
CA ALA A 300 0.07 1.85 12.77
C ALA A 300 -0.85 3.05 12.99
N ARG A 301 -2.13 2.93 12.61
CA ARG A 301 -3.14 3.98 12.82
C ARG A 301 -3.31 4.28 14.32
N ARG A 302 -3.45 3.25 15.15
CA ARG A 302 -3.62 3.40 16.60
C ARG A 302 -2.39 3.95 17.30
N LEU A 303 -1.19 3.52 16.89
CA LEU A 303 0.05 4.15 17.38
C LEU A 303 0.08 5.65 17.06
N HIS A 304 -0.49 6.06 15.92
CA HIS A 304 -0.44 7.46 15.51
C HIS A 304 -1.38 8.32 16.36
N GLU A 305 -2.56 7.79 16.67
CA GLU A 305 -3.51 8.41 17.58
C GLU A 305 -2.95 8.46 19.01
N ALA A 306 -2.38 7.34 19.49
CA ALA A 306 -1.78 7.25 20.83
C ALA A 306 -0.55 8.16 21.02
N THR A 307 0.06 8.66 19.95
CA THR A 307 1.24 9.55 20.00
C THR A 307 0.94 11.00 19.63
N ALA A 308 -0.34 11.38 19.58
CA ALA A 308 -0.75 12.74 19.25
C ALA A 308 -0.09 13.81 20.15
N ASP A 309 0.01 13.55 21.45
CA ASP A 309 0.57 14.49 22.44
C ASP A 309 2.06 14.28 22.72
N CYS A 310 2.67 13.24 22.16
CA CYS A 310 4.08 12.91 22.33
C CYS A 310 4.68 12.37 21.03
N PRO A 311 4.73 13.17 19.96
CA PRO A 311 5.20 12.72 18.66
C PRO A 311 6.65 12.23 18.77
N PRO A 312 6.99 11.06 18.19
CA PRO A 312 8.36 10.59 18.18
C PRO A 312 9.24 11.45 17.27
N ASP A 313 10.56 11.50 17.52
CA ASP A 313 11.52 12.14 16.61
C ASP A 313 11.61 11.40 15.26
N TRP A 314 11.44 10.08 15.29
CA TRP A 314 11.46 9.23 14.09
C TRP A 314 10.49 8.05 14.20
N TRP A 315 10.01 7.59 13.05
CA TRP A 315 9.12 6.43 12.98
C TRP A 315 9.47 5.57 11.77
N LEU A 316 9.84 4.31 12.02
CA LEU A 316 10.05 3.30 11.00
C LEU A 316 8.84 2.38 10.87
N LEU A 317 8.32 2.25 9.65
CA LEU A 317 7.27 1.33 9.25
C LEU A 317 7.89 0.27 8.34
N GLY A 318 7.80 -1.00 8.74
CA GLY A 318 8.25 -2.12 7.92
C GLY A 318 7.17 -2.55 6.94
N THR A 319 7.51 -2.62 5.66
CA THR A 319 6.69 -3.22 4.58
C THR A 319 7.47 -4.35 3.92
N SER A 320 6.86 -5.13 3.03
CA SER A 320 7.57 -6.17 2.28
C SER A 320 8.12 -5.63 0.97
N ALA A 321 9.36 -6.01 0.63
CA ALA A 321 9.93 -5.69 -0.69
C ALA A 321 9.15 -6.36 -1.84
N THR A 322 8.41 -7.45 -1.58
CA THR A 322 7.57 -8.10 -2.60
C THR A 322 6.39 -7.24 -3.02
N ALA A 323 5.93 -6.32 -2.17
CA ALA A 323 4.84 -5.40 -2.49
C ALA A 323 5.20 -4.39 -3.61
N LEU A 324 6.48 -4.19 -3.92
CA LEU A 324 6.93 -3.36 -5.03
C LEU A 324 6.65 -3.97 -6.41
N PHE A 325 6.66 -5.30 -6.50
CA PHE A 325 6.53 -6.02 -7.76
C PHE A 325 5.22 -6.83 -7.86
N GLY A 326 4.52 -7.00 -6.74
CA GLY A 326 3.44 -7.97 -6.63
C GLY A 326 3.97 -9.39 -6.49
N ALA A 327 3.23 -10.23 -5.79
CA ALA A 327 3.53 -11.65 -5.67
C ALA A 327 2.23 -12.46 -5.59
N PRO A 328 2.16 -13.65 -6.19
CA PRO A 328 0.98 -14.50 -6.10
C PRO A 328 0.66 -14.84 -4.64
N GLY A 329 -0.63 -14.80 -4.29
CA GLY A 329 -1.14 -15.05 -2.94
C GLY A 329 -0.98 -13.87 -1.97
N GLU A 330 -0.39 -12.75 -2.39
CA GLU A 330 0.00 -11.66 -1.50
C GLU A 330 -0.94 -10.45 -1.50
N THR A 331 -2.16 -10.59 -2.02
CA THR A 331 -3.14 -9.50 -2.13
C THR A 331 -3.28 -8.69 -0.84
N SER A 332 -3.55 -9.34 0.30
CA SER A 332 -3.78 -8.60 1.55
C SER A 332 -2.51 -7.93 2.07
N ARG A 333 -1.34 -8.55 1.91
CA ARG A 333 -0.06 -7.95 2.32
C ARG A 333 0.34 -6.79 1.40
N ALA A 334 0.27 -6.97 0.09
CA ALA A 334 0.60 -5.92 -0.87
C ALA A 334 -0.30 -4.69 -0.72
N THR A 335 -1.60 -4.90 -0.47
CA THR A 335 -2.55 -3.81 -0.22
C THR A 335 -2.31 -3.13 1.13
N ALA A 336 -2.02 -3.88 2.20
CA ALA A 336 -1.64 -3.32 3.50
C ALA A 336 -0.35 -2.50 3.42
N ASP A 337 0.68 -3.01 2.73
CA ASP A 337 1.96 -2.32 2.52
C ASP A 337 1.77 -1.02 1.73
N ALA A 338 0.98 -1.05 0.65
CA ALA A 338 0.65 0.14 -0.13
C ALA A 338 -0.12 1.20 0.69
N TRP A 339 -0.98 0.77 1.63
CA TRP A 339 -1.61 1.69 2.58
C TRP A 339 -0.58 2.31 3.52
N LEU A 340 0.33 1.51 4.09
CA LEU A 340 1.39 1.98 5.01
C LEU A 340 2.34 2.96 4.32
N GLU A 341 2.70 2.71 3.06
CA GLU A 341 3.49 3.62 2.23
C GLU A 341 2.84 5.00 2.12
N ALA A 342 1.55 5.01 1.80
CA ALA A 342 0.79 6.25 1.68
C ALA A 342 0.57 6.93 3.04
N PHE A 343 0.38 6.15 4.10
CA PHE A 343 0.27 6.65 5.46
C PHE A 343 1.56 7.35 5.91
N ALA A 344 2.73 6.78 5.58
CA ALA A 344 4.01 7.43 5.85
C ALA A 344 4.15 8.76 5.08
N ALA A 345 3.76 8.79 3.80
CA ALA A 345 3.76 10.02 3.01
C ALA A 345 2.80 11.08 3.59
N TRP A 346 1.61 10.66 4.01
CA TRP A 346 0.59 11.48 4.65
C TRP A 346 1.01 12.04 6.02
N ARG A 347 1.78 11.29 6.80
CA ARG A 347 2.41 11.78 8.04
C ARG A 347 3.44 12.86 7.73
N ARG A 348 4.34 12.60 6.77
CA ARG A 348 5.38 13.56 6.35
C ARG A 348 4.79 14.87 5.84
N SER A 349 3.68 14.83 5.10
CA SER A 349 3.00 16.05 4.63
C SER A 349 2.39 16.90 5.76
N ARG A 350 2.26 16.33 6.96
CA ARG A 350 1.83 17.03 8.20
C ARG A 350 2.99 17.40 9.12
N GLY A 351 4.23 17.30 8.64
CA GLY A 351 5.41 17.56 9.45
C GLY A 351 5.71 16.48 10.50
N LEU A 352 5.04 15.32 10.44
CA LEU A 352 5.29 14.20 11.33
C LEU A 352 6.26 13.20 10.69
N PRO A 353 7.21 12.63 11.45
CA PRO A 353 8.16 11.69 10.90
C PRO A 353 7.50 10.35 10.58
N ALA A 354 7.92 9.77 9.45
CA ALA A 354 7.63 8.40 9.04
C ALA A 354 8.54 7.98 7.88
N THR A 355 9.16 6.82 8.01
CA THR A 355 10.06 6.20 7.03
C THR A 355 9.58 4.78 6.76
N ILE A 356 9.50 4.42 5.48
CA ILE A 356 9.18 3.06 5.04
C ILE A 356 10.49 2.32 4.81
N VAL A 357 10.58 1.11 5.34
CA VAL A 357 11.68 0.19 5.06
C VAL A 357 11.08 -1.09 4.50
N PRO A 358 11.18 -1.31 3.17
CA PRO A 358 10.82 -2.57 2.55
C PRO A 358 11.83 -3.63 3.00
N LEU A 359 11.37 -4.57 3.81
CA LEU A 359 12.15 -5.69 4.28
C LEU A 359 12.15 -6.76 3.20
N GLY A 360 13.34 -7.26 2.87
CA GLY A 360 13.46 -8.47 2.06
C GLY A 360 12.77 -9.65 2.75
N PRO A 361 12.45 -10.72 2.00
CA PRO A 361 11.94 -11.92 2.61
C PRO A 361 12.90 -12.37 3.73
N PRO A 362 12.39 -12.90 4.86
CA PRO A 362 13.25 -13.55 5.83
C PRO A 362 14.11 -14.59 5.08
N ARG A 363 15.37 -14.78 5.49
CA ARG A 363 16.25 -15.77 4.87
C ARG A 363 15.45 -17.06 4.71
N LEU A 364 15.27 -17.50 3.46
CA LEU A 364 14.74 -18.83 3.19
C LEU A 364 15.59 -19.80 4.03
N PRO A 365 15.02 -20.56 4.97
CA PRO A 365 15.74 -21.72 5.48
C PRO A 365 16.07 -22.58 4.26
N ASP A 366 17.27 -23.17 4.24
CA ASP A 366 17.81 -23.95 3.12
C ASP A 366 16.69 -24.71 2.39
N LEU A 367 16.28 -24.21 1.22
CA LEU A 367 15.28 -24.87 0.39
C LEU A 367 15.84 -26.27 0.07
N PRO A 368 15.14 -27.37 0.38
CA PRO A 368 15.48 -28.64 -0.24
C PRO A 368 15.43 -28.42 -1.76
N ARG A 369 16.47 -28.92 -2.45
CA ARG A 369 16.72 -28.79 -3.89
C ARG A 369 15.43 -28.86 -4.73
N PRO A 370 15.34 -28.11 -5.84
CA PRO A 370 14.10 -27.92 -6.56
C PRO A 370 13.49 -29.26 -7.02
N TYR A 371 12.20 -29.40 -6.73
CA TYR A 371 11.29 -30.32 -7.41
C TYR A 371 11.17 -29.92 -8.89
N PHE A 372 12.17 -30.31 -9.70
CA PHE A 372 11.97 -30.59 -11.12
C PHE A 372 12.06 -32.11 -11.29
N SER A 373 10.98 -32.79 -10.95
CA SER A 373 10.70 -34.14 -11.44
C SER A 373 9.20 -34.29 -11.54
N THR A 374 8.74 -34.63 -12.75
CA THR A 374 7.35 -34.80 -13.20
C THR A 374 6.62 -33.51 -13.62
N LEU A 375 6.91 -33.07 -14.85
CA LEU A 375 5.96 -33.04 -15.97
C LEU A 375 6.73 -32.94 -17.29
#